data_AF-A0A951T4N4-F1
#
_entry.id   AF-A0A951T4N4-F1
#
_cell.length_a   1.000
_cell.length_b   1.000
_cell.length_c   1.000
_cell.angle_alpha   90.00
_cell.angle_beta   90.00
_cell.angle_gamma   90.00
#
_symmetry.space_group_name_H-M   'P 1'
#
loop_
_entity.id
_entity.type
_entity.pdbx_description
1 polymer ?
#
loop_
_entity_poly.entity_id
_entity_poly.type
_entity_poly.pdbx_seq_one_letter_code
_entity_poly.pdbx_strand_id
1 'polypeptide(L)' 'MEFKIVYGNHGKDPFHVMDTLLLIKLSLEALGHKADLEELMTPGKTNILMECFSYDFIEALKEVHETPGTEFIIVATEF' A
#
# COMPACT_ATOMS: atom_id res chain seq x y z
N MET A 1 3.83 -6.86 -13.33
CA MET A 1 4.14 -5.55 -12.71
C MET A 1 4.64 -5.78 -11.29
N GLU A 2 5.23 -4.78 -10.65
CA GLU A 2 5.66 -4.83 -9.24
C GLU A 2 4.79 -3.89 -8.40
N PHE A 3 4.13 -4.44 -7.38
CA PHE A 3 3.26 -3.73 -6.46
C PHE A 3 3.84 -3.73 -5.05
N LYS A 4 3.68 -2.61 -4.35
CA LYS A 4 4.04 -2.46 -2.94
C LYS A 4 2.77 -2.29 -2.12
N ILE A 5 2.44 -3.29 -1.30
CA ILE A 5 1.27 -3.28 -0.44
C ILE A 5 1.71 -2.67 0.89
N VAL A 6 1.32 -1.42 1.12
CA VAL A 6 1.80 -0.62 2.25
C VAL A 6 0.86 -0.76 3.43
N TYR A 7 1.41 -1.03 4.61
CA TYR A 7 0.62 -1.21 5.84
C TYR A 7 0.94 -0.18 6.93
N GLY A 8 1.93 0.70 6.76
CA GLY A 8 2.38 1.60 7.82
C GLY A 8 1.31 2.56 8.36
N ASN A 9 0.27 2.86 7.59
CA ASN A 9 -0.87 3.67 8.07
C ASN A 9 -1.74 2.93 9.10
N HIS A 10 -1.56 1.62 9.28
CA HIS A 10 -2.21 0.80 10.30
C HIS A 10 -1.30 0.46 11.49
N GLY A 11 -0.13 1.12 11.59
CA GLY A 11 0.85 0.89 12.65
C GLY A 11 1.83 -0.25 12.34
N LYS A 12 2.72 -0.54 13.30
CA LYS A 12 3.80 -1.54 13.14
C LYS A 12 3.30 -2.98 13.01
N ASP A 13 2.11 -3.25 13.55
CA ASP A 13 1.49 -4.57 13.59
C ASP A 13 0.07 -4.49 12.99
N PRO A 14 -0.08 -4.63 11.66
CA PRO A 14 -1.35 -4.45 10.95
C PRO A 14 -2.28 -5.67 11.08
N PHE A 15 -2.35 -6.30 12.26
CA PHE A 15 -3.07 -7.57 12.47
C PHE A 15 -4.55 -7.51 12.07
N HIS A 16 -5.22 -6.37 12.30
CA HIS A 16 -6.63 -6.18 11.97
C HIS A 16 -6.91 -6.08 10.47
N VAL A 17 -5.88 -5.92 9.63
CA VAL A 17 -6.01 -5.79 8.17
C VAL A 17 -5.23 -6.84 7.39
N MET A 18 -4.44 -7.66 8.09
CA MET A 18 -3.48 -8.58 7.48
C MET A 18 -4.15 -9.55 6.50
N ASP A 19 -5.34 -10.06 6.82
CA ASP A 19 -6.08 -10.97 5.94
C ASP A 19 -6.39 -10.33 4.59
N THR A 20 -6.80 -9.06 4.58
CA THR A 20 -7.04 -8.29 3.35
C THR A 20 -5.75 -8.04 2.58
N LEU A 21 -4.67 -7.67 3.27
CA LEU A 21 -3.38 -7.43 2.63
C LEU A 21 -2.82 -8.72 1.98
N LEU A 22 -2.95 -9.85 2.66
CA LEU A 22 -2.56 -11.17 2.15
C LEU A 22 -3.44 -11.60 0.98
N LEU A 23 -4.75 -11.36 1.04
CA LEU A 23 -5.66 -11.64 -0.08
C LEU A 23 -5.23 -10.88 -1.34
N ILE A 24 -4.93 -9.58 -1.21
CA ILE A 24 -4.45 -8.75 -2.32
C ILE A 24 -3.12 -9.29 -2.85
N LYS A 25 -2.14 -9.54 -1.97
CA LYS A 25 -0.82 -10.07 -2.34
C LYS A 25 -0.94 -11.36 -3.14
N LEU A 26 -1.61 -12.36 -2.57
CA LEU A 26 -1.73 -13.69 -3.18
C LEU A 26 -2.51 -13.63 -4.51
N SER A 27 -3.51 -12.75 -4.62
CA SER A 27 -4.26 -12.56 -5.86
C SER A 27 -3.38 -11.96 -6.96
N LEU A 28 -2.57 -10.95 -6.64
CA LEU A 28 -1.63 -10.34 -7.60
C LEU A 28 -0.55 -11.33 -8.04
N GLU A 29 -0.01 -12.11 -7.11
CA GLU A 29 0.98 -13.16 -7.39
C GLU A 29 0.39 -14.27 -8.26
N ALA A 30 -0.85 -14.70 -8.01
CA ALA A 30 -1.54 -15.69 -8.84
C ALA A 30 -1.75 -15.20 -10.30
N LEU A 31 -1.84 -13.90 -10.51
CA LEU A 31 -1.92 -13.27 -11.84
C LEU A 31 -0.54 -13.04 -12.49
N GLY A 32 0.56 -13.45 -11.85
CA GLY A 32 1.93 -13.31 -12.36
C GLY A 32 2.58 -11.95 -12.09
N HIS A 33 2.04 -11.16 -11.17
CA HIS A 33 2.66 -9.92 -10.71
C HIS A 33 3.55 -10.18 -9.48
N LYS A 34 4.52 -9.30 -9.23
CA LYS A 34 5.26 -9.27 -7.98
C LYS A 34 4.53 -8.37 -6.99
N ALA A 35 4.31 -8.83 -5.76
CA ALA A 35 3.67 -8.04 -4.71
C ALA A 35 4.44 -8.20 -3.39
N ASP A 36 4.96 -7.10 -2.86
CA ASP A 36 5.70 -7.10 -1.58
C ASP A 36 4.90 -6.35 -0.52
N LEU A 37 4.89 -6.86 0.71
CA LEU A 37 4.37 -6.12 1.87
C LEU A 37 5.47 -5.20 2.39
N GLU A 38 5.17 -3.91 2.54
CA GLU A 38 6.13 -2.90 2.97
C GLU A 38 5.50 -2.02 4.07
N GLU A 39 6.30 -1.63 5.06
CA GLU A 39 5.83 -0.66 6.06
C GLU A 39 5.65 0.73 5.43
N LEU A 40 6.52 1.09 4.48
CA LEU A 40 6.59 2.42 3.89
C LEU A 40 6.25 2.39 2.40
N MET A 41 5.74 3.51 1.90
CA MET A 41 5.56 3.73 0.46
C MET A 41 6.92 3.72 -0.24
N THR A 42 6.97 3.12 -1.43
CA THR A 42 8.17 3.07 -2.27
C THR A 42 8.03 4.06 -3.42
N PRO A 43 8.88 5.10 -3.50
CA PRO A 43 8.89 6.03 -4.62
C PRO A 43 9.17 5.35 -5.96
N GLY A 44 8.51 5.81 -7.04
CA GLY A 44 8.67 5.28 -8.39
C GLY A 44 8.05 3.89 -8.60
N LYS A 45 7.15 3.46 -7.71
CA LYS A 45 6.44 2.18 -7.77
C LYS A 45 4.93 2.39 -7.64
N THR A 46 4.16 1.35 -7.98
CA THR A 46 2.73 1.30 -7.70
C THR A 46 2.51 0.83 -6.27
N ASN A 47 2.00 1.73 -5.43
CA ASN A 47 1.74 1.50 -4.01
C ASN A 47 0.24 1.24 -3.80
N ILE A 48 -0.10 0.10 -3.23
CA ILE A 48 -1.47 -0.25 -2.80
C ILE A 48 -1.58 0.10 -1.33
N LEU A 49 -2.53 0.99 -1.02
CA LEU A 49 -2.76 1.51 0.31
C LEU A 49 -4.18 1.14 0.72
N MET A 50 -4.39 0.76 1.97
CA MET A 50 -5.74 0.68 2.54
C MET A 50 -6.06 1.97 3.29
N GLU A 51 -7.34 2.30 3.42
CA GLU A 51 -7.81 3.47 4.19
C GLU A 51 -7.33 3.50 5.65
N CYS A 52 -7.71 4.53 6.44
CA CYS A 52 -7.11 4.89 7.74
C CYS A 52 -5.87 5.78 7.60
N PHE A 53 -5.98 6.86 6.84
CA PHE A 53 -4.89 7.80 6.64
C PHE A 53 -4.81 8.83 7.77
N SER A 54 -3.68 8.88 8.47
CA SER A 54 -3.35 9.95 9.39
C SER A 54 -2.83 11.18 8.65
N TYR A 55 -2.81 12.33 9.31
CA TYR A 55 -2.23 13.56 8.75
C TYR A 55 -0.78 13.36 8.31
N ASP A 56 0.06 12.80 9.20
CA ASP A 56 1.48 12.56 8.92
C ASP A 56 1.67 11.60 7.74
N PHE A 57 0.81 10.58 7.62
CA PHE A 57 0.86 9.65 6.50
C PHE A 57 0.50 10.34 5.17
N ILE A 58 -0.48 11.26 5.19
CA ILE A 58 -0.84 12.05 4.00
C ILE A 58 0.30 12.99 3.59
N GLU A 59 1.00 13.61 4.54
CA GLU A 59 2.17 14.46 4.21
C GLU A 59 3.29 13.62 3.56
N ALA A 60 3.56 12.42 4.09
CA ALA A 60 4.51 11.49 3.45
C ALA A 60 4.04 11.04 2.07
N LEU A 61 2.74 10.82 1.86
CA LEU A 61 2.18 10.44 0.57
C LEU A 61 2.40 11.55 -0.47
N LYS A 62 2.16 12.80 -0.09
CA LYS A 62 2.41 13.97 -0.96
C LYS A 62 3.87 14.03 -1.39
N GLU A 63 4.81 13.85 -0.47
CA GLU A 63 6.24 13.83 -0.80
C GLU A 63 6.59 12.72 -1.78
N VAL A 64 6.09 11.50 -1.54
CA VAL A 64 6.36 10.35 -2.41
C VAL A 64 5.73 10.52 -3.79
N HIS A 65 4.56 11.16 -3.88
CA HIS A 65 3.85 11.43 -5.13
C HIS A 65 4.66 12.27 -6.13
N GLU A 66 5.51 13.17 -5.65
CA GLU A 66 6.37 14.00 -6.50
C GLU A 66 7.41 13.19 -7.28
N THR A 67 7.67 11.94 -6.91
CA THR A 67 8.62 11.08 -7.62
C THR A 67 7.98 10.50 -8.89
N PRO A 68 8.58 10.69 -10.08
CA PRO A 68 8.06 10.15 -11.34
C PRO A 68 7.88 8.63 -11.30
N GLY A 69 6.76 8.15 -11.87
CA GLY A 69 6.43 6.72 -11.90
C GLY A 69 5.82 6.17 -10.60
N THR A 70 5.58 7.03 -9.61
CA THR A 70 4.81 6.68 -8.43
C THR A 70 3.32 6.66 -8.76
N GLU A 71 2.67 5.55 -8.46
CA GLU A 71 1.23 5.39 -8.59
C GLU A 71 0.63 4.91 -7.28
N PHE A 72 -0.63 5.27 -7.03
CA PHE A 72 -1.35 4.86 -5.83
C PHE A 72 -2.66 4.17 -6.19
N ILE A 73 -2.91 3.02 -5.56
CA ILE A 73 -4.19 2.33 -5.58
C ILE A 73 -4.71 2.37 -4.15
N ILE A 74 -5.86 3.03 -3.94
CA ILE A 74 -6.47 3.14 -2.62
C ILE A 74 -7.60 2.11 -2.51
N VAL A 75 -7.47 1.20 -1.56
CA VAL A 75 -8.50 0.26 -1.15
C VAL A 75 -9.31 0.91 -0.03
N ALA A 76 -10.45 1.50 -0.40
CA ALA A 76 -11.44 1.98 0.55
C ALA A 76 -12.30 0.81 1.01
N THR A 77 -12.42 0.64 2.32
CA THR A 77 -13.30 -0.35 2.95
C THR A 77 -14.42 0.42 3.62
N GLU A 78 -15.45 0.78 2.86
CA GLU A 78 -16.56 1.61 3.33
C GLU A 78 -16.94 1.34 4.80
N PHE A 79 -16.79 2.37 5.65
CA PHE A 79 -17.45 2.50 6.96
C PHE A 79 -18.38 3.70 6.93
#